data_AF-A0A7K3PC15-F1
#
_entry.id   AF-A0A7K3PC15-F1
#
_cell.length_a   1.000
_cell.length_b   1.000
_cell.length_c   1.000
_cell.angle_alpha   90.00
_cell.angle_beta   90.00
_cell.angle_gamma   90.00
#
_symmetry.space_group_name_H-M   'P 1'
#
loop_
_entity.id
_entity.type
_entity.pdbx_description
1 polymer ?
#
loop_
_entity_poly.entity_id
_entity_poly.type
_entity_poly.pdbx_seq_one_letter_code
_entity_poly.pdbx_strand_id
1 'polypeptide(L)'
;MAANFLDRAKQAVRAQVWDALTTADTVHDASVHGRIPSFKGAGQAAARLAALPAWQRATLVKAVPDKAQLPVRARALEEGKTVYTAVPKLATLKPFYLTIICPNPHRPPGVDWSALTAEKITAIPALAARAGA
;
A
#
# COMPACT_ATOMS: atom_id res chain seq x y z
N MET A 1 0.12 26.76 12.75
CA MET A 1 0.32 26.18 14.11
C MET A 1 -0.34 24.82 14.31
N ALA A 2 -1.59 24.57 13.87
CA ALA A 2 -2.27 23.28 14.06
C ALA A 2 -1.57 22.07 13.40
N ALA A 3 -0.95 22.26 12.22
CA ALA A 3 -0.15 21.22 11.56
C ALA A 3 0.95 20.66 12.49
N ASN A 4 1.63 21.53 13.25
CA ASN A 4 2.71 21.12 14.16
C ASN A 4 2.22 20.36 15.40
N PHE A 5 0.97 20.56 15.85
CA PHE A 5 0.41 19.74 16.93
C PHE A 5 0.02 18.36 16.41
N LEU A 6 -0.72 18.31 15.29
CA LEU A 6 -1.17 17.05 14.70
C LEU A 6 0.02 16.17 14.29
N ASP A 7 1.08 16.76 13.73
CA ASP A 7 2.27 16.04 13.34
C ASP A 7 3.02 15.47 14.54
N ARG A 8 3.11 16.22 15.65
CA ARG A 8 3.68 15.72 16.91
C ARG A 8 2.84 14.59 17.51
N ALA A 9 1.51 14.72 17.50
CA ALA A 9 0.62 13.68 17.98
C ALA A 9 0.74 12.38 17.15
N LYS A 10 0.75 12.51 15.81
CA LYS A 10 1.01 11.37 14.91
C LYS A 10 2.36 10.74 15.19
N GLN A 11 3.40 11.56 15.40
CA GLN A 11 4.73 11.06 15.67
C GLN A 11 4.83 10.35 17.02
N ALA A 12 4.14 10.84 18.06
CA ALA A 12 4.08 10.18 19.36
C ALA A 12 3.45 8.78 19.25
N VAL A 13 2.36 8.62 18.49
CA VAL A 13 1.73 7.31 18.26
C VAL A 13 2.66 6.38 17.47
N ARG A 14 3.37 6.88 16.45
CA ARG A 14 4.35 6.06 15.72
C ARG A 14 5.45 5.57 16.64
N ALA A 15 6.03 6.45 17.46
CA ALA A 15 7.06 6.10 18.42
C ALA A 15 6.58 5.03 19.40
N GLN A 16 5.39 5.21 19.98
CA GLN A 16 4.80 4.23 20.89
C GLN A 16 4.65 2.83 20.23
N VAL A 17 4.15 2.76 19.00
CA VAL A 17 3.99 1.49 18.28
C VAL A 17 5.34 0.87 17.94
N TRP A 18 6.30 1.69 17.49
CA TRP A 18 7.66 1.25 17.19
C TRP A 18 8.38 0.69 18.43
N ASP A 19 8.23 1.35 19.58
CA ASP A 19 8.79 0.90 20.85
C ASP A 19 8.13 -0.42 21.26
N ALA A 20 6.81 -0.52 21.17
CA ALA A 20 6.10 -1.77 21.47
C ALA A 20 6.54 -2.94 20.58
N LEU A 21 6.72 -2.73 19.28
CA LEU A 21 7.22 -3.75 18.34
C LEU A 21 8.64 -4.22 18.72
N THR A 22 9.49 -3.27 19.14
CA THR A 22 10.87 -3.53 19.58
C THR A 22 10.91 -4.29 20.89
N THR A 23 10.16 -3.84 21.90
CA THR A 23 10.05 -4.49 23.22
C THR A 23 9.52 -5.91 23.11
N ALA A 24 8.56 -6.16 22.21
CA ALA A 24 7.98 -7.48 22.01
C ALA A 24 8.83 -8.42 21.14
N ASP A 25 9.99 -7.99 20.62
CA ASP A 25 10.83 -8.75 19.68
C ASP A 25 10.00 -9.33 18.50
N THR A 26 9.11 -8.51 17.94
CA THR A 26 8.18 -8.93 16.88
C THR A 26 8.67 -8.60 15.47
N VAL A 27 9.90 -8.13 15.35
CA VAL A 27 10.49 -7.63 14.10
C VAL A 27 11.85 -8.27 13.86
N HIS A 28 12.23 -8.38 12.59
CA HIS A 28 13.55 -8.90 12.21
C HIS A 28 14.61 -7.80 12.11
N ASP A 29 14.20 -6.53 12.07
CA ASP A 29 15.10 -5.39 11.92
C ASP A 29 15.69 -4.95 13.26
N ALA A 30 16.96 -4.54 13.24
CA ALA A 30 17.64 -3.97 14.42
C ALA A 30 17.02 -2.65 14.91
N SER A 31 16.24 -1.97 14.06
CA SER A 31 15.48 -0.77 14.41
C SER A 31 14.29 -0.62 13.47
N VAL A 32 13.17 -0.14 14.02
CA VAL A 32 11.90 0.04 13.30
C VAL A 32 11.50 1.51 13.14
N HIS A 33 12.17 2.42 13.86
CA HIS A 33 11.87 3.85 13.83
C HIS A 33 12.16 4.42 12.43
N GLY A 34 11.17 5.11 11.86
CA GLY A 34 11.29 5.79 10.57
C GLY A 34 11.31 4.87 9.33
N ARG A 35 10.99 3.57 9.46
CA ARG A 35 10.94 2.63 8.33
C ARG A 35 9.73 1.70 8.42
N ILE A 36 9.45 0.97 7.33
CA ILE A 36 8.43 -0.08 7.31
C ILE A 36 9.07 -1.36 7.88
N PRO A 37 8.63 -1.86 9.05
CA PRO A 37 9.30 -2.96 9.73
C PRO A 37 9.01 -4.31 9.05
N SER A 38 10.05 -5.11 8.85
CA SER A 38 9.97 -6.52 8.50
C SER A 38 9.54 -7.31 9.75
N PHE A 39 8.24 -7.43 9.95
CA PHE A 39 7.67 -8.06 11.15
C PHE A 39 7.60 -9.59 11.04
N LYS A 40 7.80 -10.26 12.17
CA LYS A 40 7.61 -11.70 12.36
C LYS A 40 6.12 -12.02 12.16
N GLY A 41 5.84 -13.05 11.37
CA GLY A 41 4.48 -13.46 11.05
C GLY A 41 3.83 -12.77 9.86
N ALA A 42 4.60 -12.05 9.03
CA ALA A 42 4.13 -11.51 7.75
C ALA A 42 3.49 -12.57 6.83
N GLY A 43 3.97 -13.82 6.89
CA GLY A 43 3.34 -14.94 6.18
C GLY A 43 1.94 -15.28 6.70
N GLN A 44 1.74 -15.33 8.02
CA GLN A 44 0.41 -15.56 8.61
C GLN A 44 -0.53 -14.38 8.32
N ALA A 45 -0.02 -13.15 8.36
CA ALA A 45 -0.79 -11.97 7.98
C ALA A 45 -1.24 -12.05 6.51
N ALA A 46 -0.36 -12.45 5.59
CA ALA A 46 -0.71 -12.65 4.19
C ALA A 46 -1.74 -13.78 3.99
N ALA A 47 -1.64 -14.88 4.74
CA ALA A 47 -2.64 -15.95 4.70
C ALA A 47 -4.02 -15.47 5.17
N ARG A 48 -4.08 -14.68 6.25
CA ARG A 48 -5.33 -14.05 6.72
C ARG A 48 -5.90 -13.08 5.71
N LEU A 49 -5.05 -12.27 5.07
CA LEU A 49 -5.45 -11.39 3.96
C LEU A 49 -6.04 -12.20 2.80
N ALA A 50 -5.41 -13.34 2.45
CA ALA A 50 -5.85 -14.19 1.35
C ALA A 50 -7.21 -14.88 1.61
N ALA A 51 -7.59 -15.06 2.89
CA ALA A 51 -8.88 -15.61 3.27
C ALA A 51 -10.04 -14.61 3.09
N LEU A 52 -9.76 -13.32 2.87
CA LEU A 52 -10.82 -12.32 2.72
C LEU A 52 -11.52 -12.43 1.36
N PRO A 53 -12.87 -12.31 1.29
CA PRO A 53 -13.58 -12.31 0.01
C PRO A 53 -13.10 -11.25 -0.98
N ALA A 54 -12.64 -10.10 -0.47
CA ALA A 54 -12.06 -9.04 -1.29
C ALA A 54 -10.78 -9.49 -2.00
N TRP A 55 -9.92 -10.26 -1.34
CA TRP A 55 -8.73 -10.84 -1.95
C TRP A 55 -9.09 -11.90 -3.00
N GLN A 56 -10.03 -12.80 -2.65
CA GLN A 56 -10.45 -13.87 -3.54
C GLN A 56 -11.00 -13.33 -4.87
N ARG A 57 -11.80 -12.25 -4.82
CA ARG A 57 -12.33 -11.58 -6.02
C ARG A 57 -11.30 -10.70 -6.75
N ALA A 58 -10.22 -10.31 -6.08
CA ALA A 58 -9.24 -9.41 -6.69
C ALA A 58 -8.45 -10.12 -7.79
N THR A 59 -8.47 -9.56 -8.99
CA THR A 59 -7.55 -9.92 -10.09
C THR A 59 -6.31 -9.02 -10.10
N LEU A 60 -6.35 -7.91 -9.36
CA LEU A 60 -5.31 -6.90 -9.27
C LEU A 60 -4.98 -6.57 -7.82
N VAL A 61 -3.68 -6.56 -7.47
CA VAL A 61 -3.19 -6.25 -6.13
C VAL A 61 -2.10 -5.19 -6.22
N LYS A 62 -2.22 -4.10 -5.45
CA LYS A 62 -1.10 -3.19 -5.21
C LYS A 62 -0.44 -3.54 -3.88
N ALA A 63 0.86 -3.78 -3.90
CA ALA A 63 1.68 -3.98 -2.71
C ALA A 63 2.93 -3.10 -2.80
N VAL A 64 3.44 -2.61 -1.67
CA VAL A 64 4.72 -1.86 -1.63
C VAL A 64 5.90 -2.83 -1.78
N PRO A 65 7.10 -2.40 -2.21
CA PRO A 65 8.25 -3.30 -2.42
C PRO A 65 8.91 -3.78 -1.11
N ASP A 66 8.58 -3.18 0.03
CA ASP A 66 9.14 -3.50 1.34
C ASP A 66 8.98 -4.97 1.74
N LYS A 67 9.92 -5.48 2.56
CA LYS A 67 9.95 -6.88 3.03
C LYS A 67 8.67 -7.29 3.77
N ALA A 68 8.06 -6.35 4.49
CA ALA A 68 6.81 -6.54 5.21
C ALA A 68 5.66 -7.06 4.32
N GLN A 69 5.65 -6.71 3.03
CA GLN A 69 4.61 -7.13 2.08
C GLN A 69 5.10 -8.16 1.06
N LEU A 70 6.31 -8.70 1.22
CA LEU A 70 6.83 -9.75 0.34
C LEU A 70 5.89 -10.96 0.26
N PRO A 71 5.38 -11.52 1.39
CA PRO A 71 4.50 -12.68 1.31
C PRO A 71 3.17 -12.41 0.58
N VAL A 72 2.67 -11.18 0.67
CA VAL A 72 1.46 -10.74 -0.07
C VAL A 72 1.73 -10.73 -1.57
N ARG A 73 2.89 -10.17 -1.99
CA ARG A 73 3.29 -10.17 -3.40
C ARG A 73 3.46 -11.58 -3.93
N ALA A 74 4.21 -12.42 -3.21
CA ALA A 74 4.44 -13.82 -3.59
C ALA A 74 3.12 -14.56 -3.78
N ARG A 75 2.22 -14.47 -2.80
CA ARG A 75 0.91 -15.13 -2.84
C ARG A 75 0.03 -14.64 -3.99
N ALA A 76 0.00 -13.32 -4.24
CA ALA A 76 -0.76 -12.77 -5.36
C ALA A 76 -0.27 -13.34 -6.71
N LEU A 77 1.04 -13.51 -6.87
CA LEU A 77 1.65 -14.06 -8.07
C LEU A 77 1.37 -15.56 -8.22
N GLU A 78 1.48 -16.33 -7.12
CA GLU A 78 1.13 -17.76 -7.07
C GLU A 78 -0.32 -18.00 -7.49
N GLU A 79 -1.24 -17.10 -7.11
CA GLU A 79 -2.66 -17.16 -7.48
C GLU A 79 -2.98 -16.53 -8.84
N GLY A 80 -1.97 -16.16 -9.64
CA GLY A 80 -2.16 -15.61 -10.99
C GLY A 80 -2.75 -14.19 -11.02
N LYS A 81 -2.66 -13.43 -9.91
CA LYS A 81 -3.11 -12.04 -9.86
C LYS A 81 -2.06 -11.11 -10.45
N THR A 82 -2.52 -9.97 -10.95
CA THR A 82 -1.66 -8.91 -11.45
C THR A 82 -1.17 -8.05 -10.29
N VAL A 83 0.15 -7.85 -10.15
CA VAL A 83 0.74 -7.08 -9.04
C VAL A 83 1.32 -5.74 -9.51
N TYR A 84 0.84 -4.65 -8.91
CA TYR A 84 1.46 -3.33 -8.99
C TYR A 84 2.33 -3.07 -7.76
N THR A 85 3.54 -2.57 -7.98
CA THR A 85 4.39 -2.06 -6.91
C THR A 85 4.85 -0.65 -7.20
N ALA A 86 5.02 0.14 -6.15
CA ALA A 86 5.63 1.45 -6.26
C ALA A 86 7.13 1.31 -6.53
N VAL A 87 7.68 2.23 -7.31
CA VAL A 87 9.13 2.40 -7.42
C VAL A 87 9.64 2.99 -6.11
N PRO A 88 10.71 2.43 -5.53
CA PRO A 88 11.37 3.04 -4.37
C PRO A 88 11.76 4.48 -4.71
N LYS A 89 11.39 5.43 -3.84
CA LYS A 89 11.54 6.89 -4.05
C LYS A 89 10.72 7.33 -5.27
N LEU A 90 9.48 7.79 -5.02
CA LEU A 90 8.50 8.32 -5.99
C LEU A 90 9.03 9.53 -6.80
N ALA A 91 10.14 9.38 -7.49
CA ALA A 91 10.94 10.43 -8.09
C ALA A 91 10.75 10.49 -9.62
N THR A 92 9.91 9.63 -10.20
CA THR A 92 9.74 9.54 -11.65
C THR A 92 8.27 9.71 -12.05
N LEU A 93 8.07 10.21 -13.27
CA LEU A 93 6.77 10.56 -13.89
C LEU A 93 5.74 9.41 -13.94
N LYS A 94 6.15 8.15 -13.70
CA LYS A 94 5.27 6.97 -13.61
C LYS A 94 5.67 6.13 -12.39
N PRO A 95 5.20 6.46 -11.18
CA PRO A 95 5.73 5.88 -9.93
C PRO A 95 5.32 4.41 -9.68
N PHE A 96 4.57 3.79 -10.58
CA PHE A 96 4.10 2.41 -10.47
C PHE A 96 4.46 1.64 -11.73
N TYR A 97 5.20 0.54 -11.57
CA TYR A 97 5.43 -0.43 -12.64
C TYR A 97 4.54 -1.66 -12.44
N LEU A 98 4.00 -2.17 -13.55
CA LEU A 98 3.52 -3.55 -13.61
C LEU A 98 4.77 -4.43 -13.56
N THR A 99 5.02 -5.09 -12.43
CA THR A 99 6.31 -5.76 -12.21
C THR A 99 6.34 -7.19 -12.70
N ILE A 100 5.19 -7.85 -12.85
CA ILE A 100 5.08 -9.23 -13.37
C ILE A 100 3.76 -9.39 -14.14
N ILE A 101 3.82 -10.00 -15.34
CA ILE A 101 2.68 -10.14 -16.26
C ILE A 101 2.05 -11.53 -16.13
N CYS A 102 0.73 -11.55 -15.96
CA CYS A 102 -0.15 -12.69 -16.23
C CYS A 102 -0.70 -12.51 -17.67
N PRO A 103 -0.82 -13.56 -18.50
CA PRO A 103 -0.98 -13.43 -19.96
C PRO A 103 -2.31 -12.82 -20.46
N ASN A 104 -3.27 -12.48 -19.60
CA ASN A 104 -4.47 -11.75 -20.04
C ASN A 104 -4.89 -10.62 -19.06
N PRO A 105 -4.24 -9.44 -19.13
CA PRO A 105 -4.54 -8.30 -18.28
C PRO A 105 -5.70 -7.45 -18.85
N HIS A 106 -6.81 -7.33 -18.10
CA HIS A 106 -7.85 -6.35 -18.41
C HIS A 106 -7.64 -5.06 -17.60
N ARG A 107 -7.39 -3.95 -18.29
CA ARG A 107 -7.26 -2.61 -17.72
C ARG A 107 -8.47 -1.78 -18.13
N PRO A 108 -9.19 -1.12 -17.20
CA PRO A 108 -10.22 -0.16 -17.58
C PRO A 108 -9.56 1.06 -18.26
N PRO A 109 -10.16 1.59 -19.34
CA PRO A 109 -9.54 2.63 -20.18
C PRO A 109 -9.52 4.03 -19.55
N GLY A 110 -9.96 4.19 -18.29
CA GLY A 110 -10.09 5.50 -17.65
C GLY A 110 -10.23 5.46 -16.14
N VAL A 111 -10.52 6.63 -15.57
CA VAL A 111 -10.90 6.78 -14.17
C VAL A 111 -12.38 6.44 -14.05
N ASP A 112 -12.75 5.57 -13.11
CA ASP A 112 -14.16 5.37 -12.77
C ASP A 112 -14.65 6.56 -11.94
N TRP A 113 -15.15 7.58 -12.65
CA TRP A 113 -15.65 8.81 -12.05
C TRP A 113 -16.86 8.59 -11.15
N SER A 114 -17.64 7.52 -11.38
CA SER A 114 -18.80 7.18 -10.55
C SER A 114 -18.42 6.77 -9.13
N ALA A 115 -17.19 6.30 -8.93
CA ALA A 115 -16.64 5.89 -7.64
C ALA A 115 -16.00 7.04 -6.83
N LEU A 116 -16.01 8.27 -7.35
CA LEU A 116 -15.38 9.42 -6.73
C LEU A 116 -16.42 10.42 -6.20
N THR A 117 -16.36 10.72 -4.91
CA THR A 117 -17.16 11.79 -4.29
C THR A 117 -16.59 13.16 -4.69
N ALA A 118 -17.43 14.18 -4.80
CA ALA A 118 -17.00 15.55 -5.09
C ALA A 118 -15.83 16.02 -4.20
N GLU A 119 -15.87 15.72 -2.90
CA GLU A 119 -14.78 16.06 -1.97
C GLU A 119 -13.42 15.45 -2.37
N LYS A 120 -13.39 14.17 -2.77
CA LYS A 120 -12.16 13.49 -3.23
C LYS A 120 -11.65 14.04 -4.56
N ILE A 121 -12.57 14.45 -5.42
CA ILE A 121 -12.27 15.09 -6.69
C ILE A 121 -11.62 16.44 -6.41
N THR A 122 -12.20 17.25 -5.53
CA THR A 122 -11.67 18.58 -5.16
C THR A 122 -10.36 18.49 -4.36
N ALA A 123 -10.21 17.47 -3.52
CA ALA A 123 -8.98 17.23 -2.75
C ALA A 123 -7.77 16.85 -3.63
N ILE A 124 -8.00 16.44 -4.88
CA ILE A 124 -6.95 16.06 -5.82
C ILE A 124 -7.03 16.99 -7.04
N PRO A 125 -6.21 18.06 -7.13
CA PRO A 125 -6.33 19.09 -8.16
C PRO A 125 -6.38 18.56 -9.61
N ALA A 126 -5.70 17.45 -9.89
CA ALA A 126 -5.70 16.80 -11.21
C ALA A 126 -7.02 16.07 -11.54
N LEU A 127 -7.78 15.61 -10.55
CA LEU A 127 -9.13 15.06 -10.76
C LEU A 127 -10.13 16.20 -10.92
N ALA A 128 -10.00 17.28 -10.14
CA ALA A 128 -10.86 18.46 -10.24
C ALA A 128 -10.81 19.11 -11.64
N ALA A 129 -9.60 19.33 -12.18
CA ALA A 129 -9.42 19.92 -13.51
C ALA A 129 -9.99 19.08 -14.66
N ARG A 130 -10.12 17.76 -14.45
CA ARG A 130 -10.62 16.80 -15.45
C ARG A 130 -12.12 16.51 -15.32
N ALA A 131 -12.73 16.82 -14.18
CA ALA A 131 -14.17 16.64 -13.95
C ALA A 131 -15.02 17.79 -14.48
N GLY A 132 -14.42 18.95 -14.78
CA GLY A 132 -15.09 20.15 -15.30
C GLY A 132 -14.81 20.51 -16.76
N ALA A 133 -14.13 19.63 -17.50
CA ALA A 133 -13.86 19.75 -18.95
C ALA A 133 -14.71 18.74 -19.73
#